data_AF-A0A927YFY8-F1
#
_entry.id   AF-A0A927YFY8-F1
#
_cell.length_a   1.000
_cell.length_b   1.000
_cell.length_c   1.000
_cell.angle_alpha   90.00
_cell.angle_beta   90.00
_cell.angle_gamma   90.00
#
_symmetry.space_group_name_H-M   'P 1'
#
loop_
_entity.id
_entity.type
_entity.pdbx_description
1 polymer ?
#
loop_
_entity_poly.entity_id
_entity_poly.type
_entity_poly.pdbx_seq_one_letter_code
_entity_poly.pdbx_strand_id
1 'polypeptide(L)'
;MIDYFSEQIEFIKSNYLISNNIIKNCKTALTNVLGFTIDENVKYIYEHYDEFILSWFSNEGKYIGEIQFVPFRRLMQEHDNLVEIMTECYDTELDEFSVVKDISDWYPIFQFTNGDAFCLDLRDGHVVLYEHEVFESGVNLHGLTIATSLNDLFDKWSKIHFADVYNWDEICNEEGIDIHSELAQKYI
;
A
#
# COMPACT_ATOMS: atom_id res chain seq x y z
N MET A 1 -3.54 21.18 5.31
CA MET A 1 -2.72 20.28 4.49
C MET A 1 -1.95 19.42 5.45
N ILE A 2 -2.23 18.13 5.43
CA ILE A 2 -1.61 17.11 6.28
C ILE A 2 -0.53 16.44 5.45
N ASP A 3 0.64 16.26 6.05
CA ASP A 3 1.72 15.44 5.51
C ASP A 3 1.76 14.14 6.30
N TYR A 4 1.05 13.12 5.80
CA TYR A 4 0.89 11.83 6.46
C TYR A 4 2.23 11.18 6.82
N PHE A 5 3.24 11.33 5.96
CA PHE A 5 4.56 10.73 6.15
C PHE A 5 5.34 11.43 7.26
N SER A 6 5.30 12.76 7.30
CA SER A 6 5.91 13.52 8.39
C SER A 6 5.22 13.26 9.74
N GLU A 7 3.90 13.19 9.78
CA GLU A 7 3.17 12.85 11.02
C GLU A 7 3.52 11.45 11.52
N GLN A 8 3.59 10.47 10.61
CA GLN A 8 3.96 9.10 10.95
C GLN A 8 5.38 9.02 11.52
N ILE A 9 6.34 9.77 10.96
CA ILE A 9 7.71 9.81 11.50
C ILE A 9 7.72 10.33 12.95
N GLU A 10 6.98 11.39 13.25
CA GLU A 10 6.93 11.95 14.61
C GLU A 10 6.24 10.99 15.60
N PHE A 11 5.19 10.30 15.16
CA PHE A 11 4.56 9.24 15.93
C PHE A 11 5.55 8.11 16.23
N ILE A 12 6.27 7.61 15.23
CA ILE A 12 7.23 6.51 15.40
C ILE A 12 8.36 6.91 16.33
N LYS A 13 8.97 8.10 16.17
CA LYS A 13 10.05 8.59 17.05
C LYS A 13 9.65 8.62 18.53
N SER A 14 8.37 8.79 18.81
CA SER A 14 7.85 8.88 20.17
C SER A 14 7.54 7.52 20.80
N ASN A 15 7.34 6.48 19.99
CA ASN A 15 6.76 5.20 20.44
C ASN A 15 7.59 3.96 20.07
N TYR A 16 8.45 4.04 19.06
CA TYR A 16 9.09 2.88 18.41
C TYR A 16 10.55 3.15 18.03
N LEU A 17 11.23 2.10 17.59
CA LEU A 17 12.59 2.16 17.05
C LEU A 17 12.54 2.15 15.52
N ILE A 18 13.16 3.17 14.89
CA ILE A 18 13.31 3.25 13.43
C ILE A 18 14.48 2.34 13.00
N SER A 19 14.22 1.44 12.06
CA SER A 19 15.24 0.56 11.48
C SER A 19 15.74 1.09 10.13
N ASN A 20 14.82 1.46 9.24
CA ASN A 20 15.14 2.06 7.95
C ASN A 20 14.43 3.40 7.79
N ASN A 21 15.12 4.37 7.20
CA ASN A 21 14.59 5.71 6.94
C ASN A 21 15.29 6.32 5.72
N ILE A 22 14.66 6.18 4.56
CA ILE A 22 15.13 6.76 3.30
C ILE A 22 14.05 7.72 2.82
N ILE A 23 14.42 8.99 2.71
CA ILE A 23 13.53 10.04 2.22
C ILE A 23 14.28 10.80 1.13
N LYS A 24 13.72 10.78 -0.08
CA LYS A 24 14.14 11.67 -1.16
C LYS A 24 12.96 12.53 -1.55
N ASN A 25 13.19 13.83 -1.62
CA ASN A 25 12.16 14.79 -1.97
C ASN A 25 12.23 15.16 -3.46
N CYS A 26 11.08 15.42 -4.05
CA CYS A 26 10.95 15.99 -5.39
C CYS A 26 10.07 17.24 -5.37
N LYS A 27 9.86 17.81 -6.55
CA LYS A 27 8.86 18.84 -6.80
C LYS A 27 8.24 18.53 -8.15
N THR A 28 7.10 17.86 -8.11
CA THR A 28 6.29 17.57 -9.29
C THR A 28 4.95 18.27 -9.11
N ALA A 29 4.33 18.75 -10.18
CA ALA A 29 2.97 19.28 -10.12
C ALA A 29 2.01 18.23 -10.66
N LEU A 30 1.00 17.86 -9.87
CA LEU A 30 0.05 16.80 -10.20
C LEU A 30 -1.39 17.28 -9.96
N THR A 31 -2.31 16.73 -10.75
CA THR A 31 -3.76 16.99 -10.61
C THR A 31 -4.55 15.72 -10.36
N ASN A 32 -3.98 14.57 -10.70
CA ASN A 32 -4.53 13.24 -10.55
C ASN A 32 -3.38 12.23 -10.48
N VAL A 33 -3.68 11.02 -10.01
CA VAL A 33 -2.80 9.86 -10.11
C VAL A 33 -3.50 8.85 -11.02
N LEU A 34 -2.87 8.52 -12.16
CA LEU A 34 -3.40 7.59 -13.16
C LEU A 34 -4.86 7.88 -13.60
N GLY A 35 -5.24 9.15 -13.68
CA GLY A 35 -6.59 9.57 -14.05
C GLY A 35 -7.57 9.74 -12.88
N PHE A 36 -7.22 9.30 -11.66
CA PHE A 36 -8.08 9.41 -10.48
C PHE A 36 -7.84 10.70 -9.69
N THR A 37 -8.93 11.30 -9.22
CA THR A 37 -8.88 12.57 -8.47
C THR A 37 -8.28 12.34 -7.08
N ILE A 38 -7.36 13.23 -6.70
CA ILE A 38 -6.69 13.23 -5.40
C ILE A 38 -7.00 14.52 -4.65
N ASP A 39 -7.08 14.44 -3.32
CA ASP A 39 -7.19 15.62 -2.48
C ASP A 39 -5.84 16.33 -2.29
N GLU A 40 -5.84 17.49 -1.63
CA GLU A 40 -4.61 18.28 -1.42
C GLU A 40 -3.60 17.59 -0.49
N ASN A 41 -4.00 16.65 0.37
CA ASN A 41 -3.08 15.93 1.25
C ASN A 41 -2.37 14.82 0.47
N VAL A 42 -3.10 13.98 -0.29
CA VAL A 42 -2.52 12.94 -1.14
C VAL A 42 -1.68 13.56 -2.25
N LYS A 43 -2.16 14.65 -2.86
CA LYS A 43 -1.38 15.43 -3.82
C LYS A 43 -0.06 15.89 -3.23
N TYR A 44 -0.07 16.45 -2.01
CA TYR A 44 1.16 16.87 -1.36
C TYR A 44 2.18 15.73 -1.27
N ILE A 45 1.75 14.51 -0.92
CA ILE A 45 2.64 13.34 -0.86
C ILE A 45 3.29 13.08 -2.23
N TYR A 46 2.50 12.93 -3.29
CA TYR A 46 3.03 12.63 -4.63
C TYR A 46 3.84 13.77 -5.26
N GLU A 47 3.58 15.02 -4.88
CA GLU A 47 4.32 16.18 -5.37
C GLU A 47 5.68 16.38 -4.69
N HIS A 48 5.84 15.85 -3.47
CA HIS A 48 7.01 16.11 -2.61
C HIS A 48 7.89 14.90 -2.34
N TYR A 49 7.39 13.67 -2.46
CA TYR A 49 8.16 12.46 -2.17
C TYR A 49 8.54 11.70 -3.45
N ASP A 50 9.84 11.53 -3.61
CA ASP A 50 10.50 10.87 -4.73
C ASP A 50 10.98 9.45 -4.39
N GLU A 51 11.08 9.19 -3.09
CA GLU A 51 11.30 7.91 -2.42
C GLU A 51 10.97 8.12 -0.94
N PHE A 52 10.16 7.21 -0.38
CA PHE A 52 9.88 7.20 1.05
C PHE A 52 9.83 5.75 1.53
N ILE A 53 10.86 5.37 2.31
CA ILE A 53 10.98 4.05 2.91
C ILE A 53 11.18 4.23 4.40
N LEU A 54 10.26 3.70 5.20
CA LEU A 54 10.27 3.77 6.65
C LEU A 54 9.88 2.41 7.21
N SER A 55 10.68 1.83 8.10
CA SER A 55 10.32 0.61 8.82
C SER A 55 10.64 0.76 10.30
N TRP A 56 9.77 0.21 11.15
CA TRP A 56 9.89 0.38 12.60
C TRP A 56 9.50 -0.86 13.39
N PHE A 57 10.07 -0.92 14.59
CA PHE A 57 10.03 -2.06 15.48
C PHE A 57 9.65 -1.61 16.90
N SER A 58 9.11 -2.53 17.69
CA SER A 58 8.95 -2.34 19.13
C SER A 58 10.32 -2.23 19.82
N ASN A 59 10.31 -1.77 21.08
CA ASN A 59 11.54 -1.71 21.89
C ASN A 59 12.15 -3.11 22.14
N GLU A 60 11.35 -4.16 22.04
CA GLU A 60 11.76 -5.56 22.13
C GLU A 60 12.25 -6.13 20.78
N GLY A 61 12.24 -5.32 19.71
CA GLY A 61 12.70 -5.72 18.38
C GLY A 61 11.66 -6.49 17.55
N LYS A 62 10.38 -6.43 17.90
CA LYS A 62 9.30 -6.99 17.07
C LYS A 62 8.98 -6.04 15.92
N TYR A 63 8.86 -6.55 14.69
CA TYR A 63 8.40 -5.76 13.54
C TYR A 63 6.96 -5.26 13.77
N ILE A 64 6.71 -3.98 13.49
CA ILE A 64 5.41 -3.33 13.72
C ILE A 64 4.79 -2.84 12.41
N GLY A 65 5.58 -2.22 11.54
CA GLY A 65 5.08 -1.75 10.27
C GLY A 65 6.15 -1.16 9.39
N GLU A 66 5.76 -0.93 8.14
CA GLU A 66 6.57 -0.28 7.15
C GLU A 66 5.74 0.53 6.16
N ILE A 67 6.42 1.47 5.52
CA ILE A 67 5.94 2.20 4.37
C ILE A 67 7.04 2.11 3.33
N GLN A 68 6.77 1.47 2.20
CA GLN A 68 7.61 1.57 1.01
C GLN A 68 6.78 2.18 -0.12
N PHE A 69 6.84 3.51 -0.22
CA PHE A 69 6.00 4.27 -1.13
C PHE A 69 6.52 4.25 -2.57
N VAL A 70 5.61 4.02 -3.52
CA VAL A 70 5.91 4.12 -4.95
C VAL A 70 5.54 5.53 -5.45
N PRO A 71 6.52 6.38 -5.80
CA PRO A 71 6.27 7.73 -6.29
C PRO A 71 5.65 7.70 -7.69
N PHE A 72 4.92 8.75 -8.05
CA PHE A 72 4.18 8.85 -9.32
C PHE A 72 5.02 8.46 -10.55
N ARG A 73 6.26 8.95 -10.62
CA ARG A 73 7.18 8.69 -11.73
C ARG A 73 7.58 7.23 -11.91
N ARG A 74 7.42 6.40 -10.87
CA ARG A 74 7.77 4.97 -10.87
C ARG A 74 6.55 4.07 -11.09
N LEU A 75 5.33 4.57 -10.96
CA LEU A 75 4.11 3.74 -11.07
C LEU A 75 4.08 2.88 -12.34
N MET A 76 4.40 3.46 -13.50
CA MET A 76 4.47 2.71 -14.76
C MET A 76 5.54 1.63 -14.74
N GLN A 77 6.72 1.95 -14.21
CA GLN A 77 7.83 1.00 -14.13
C GLN A 77 7.51 -0.15 -13.16
N GLU A 78 6.93 0.14 -11.99
CA GLU A 78 6.56 -0.91 -11.03
C GLU A 78 5.42 -1.78 -11.55
N HIS A 79 4.48 -1.21 -12.30
CA HIS A 79 3.45 -1.99 -13.00
C HIS A 79 4.08 -2.94 -14.03
N ASP A 80 4.97 -2.44 -14.89
CA ASP A 80 5.64 -3.27 -15.90
C ASP A 80 6.43 -4.41 -15.23
N ASN A 81 7.15 -4.12 -14.13
CA ASN A 81 7.86 -5.12 -13.34
C ASN A 81 6.90 -6.19 -12.77
N LEU A 82 5.75 -5.77 -12.23
CA LEU A 82 4.75 -6.67 -11.67
C LEU A 82 4.18 -7.61 -12.75
N VAL A 83 3.87 -7.08 -13.92
CA VAL A 83 3.38 -7.86 -15.08
C VAL A 83 4.47 -8.83 -15.61
N GLU A 84 5.73 -8.41 -15.60
CA GLU A 84 6.86 -9.25 -16.01
C GLU A 84 7.02 -10.46 -15.07
N ILE A 85 7.02 -10.24 -13.75
CA ILE A 85 7.07 -11.31 -12.74
C ILE A 85 5.96 -12.33 -12.97
N MET A 86 4.73 -11.86 -13.23
CA MET A 86 3.61 -12.75 -13.51
C MET A 86 3.81 -13.59 -14.77
N THR A 87 4.36 -12.99 -15.83
CA THR A 87 4.61 -13.69 -17.10
C THR A 87 5.68 -14.77 -16.95
N GLU A 88 6.63 -14.59 -16.03
CA GLU A 88 7.70 -15.56 -15.75
C GLU A 88 7.31 -16.66 -14.76
N CYS A 89 6.47 -16.33 -13.76
CA CYS A 89 6.16 -17.23 -12.66
C CYS A 89 4.90 -18.08 -12.86
N TYR A 90 3.95 -17.63 -13.68
CA TYR A 90 2.64 -18.26 -13.82
C TYR A 90 2.54 -18.96 -15.18
N ASP A 91 2.54 -20.29 -15.15
CA ASP A 91 2.23 -21.10 -16.33
C ASP A 91 0.73 -20.93 -16.57
N THR A 92 0.33 -20.46 -17.74
CA THR A 92 -1.05 -20.10 -18.12
C THR A 92 -2.06 -21.27 -18.14
N GLU A 93 -2.16 -22.01 -17.03
CA GLU A 93 -3.27 -22.90 -16.73
C GLU A 93 -4.51 -22.05 -16.39
N LEU A 94 -5.70 -22.61 -16.67
CA LEU A 94 -6.97 -21.89 -16.65
C LEU A 94 -7.32 -21.23 -15.30
N ASP A 95 -6.78 -21.76 -14.20
CA ASP A 95 -7.05 -21.30 -12.84
C ASP A 95 -6.28 -20.00 -12.50
N GLU A 96 -5.18 -19.71 -13.20
CA GLU A 96 -4.32 -18.54 -12.94
C GLU A 96 -4.66 -17.33 -13.82
N PHE A 97 -5.49 -17.51 -14.85
CA PHE A 97 -5.82 -16.46 -15.82
C PHE A 97 -6.55 -15.26 -15.20
N SER A 98 -7.35 -15.48 -14.15
CA SER A 98 -8.06 -14.41 -13.46
C SER A 98 -7.10 -13.47 -12.73
N VAL A 99 -6.13 -14.04 -12.01
CA VAL A 99 -5.07 -13.32 -11.29
C VAL A 99 -4.19 -12.51 -12.24
N VAL A 100 -3.76 -13.11 -13.35
CA VAL A 100 -2.96 -12.39 -14.37
C VAL A 100 -3.74 -11.21 -14.95
N LYS A 101 -5.03 -11.39 -15.20
CA LYS A 101 -5.89 -10.31 -15.71
C LYS A 101 -6.04 -9.19 -14.69
N ASP A 102 -6.26 -9.52 -13.42
CA ASP A 102 -6.34 -8.52 -12.36
C ASP A 102 -5.05 -7.71 -12.26
N ILE A 103 -3.91 -8.38 -12.21
CA ILE A 103 -2.60 -7.73 -12.11
C ILE A 103 -2.29 -6.82 -13.31
N SER A 104 -2.79 -7.16 -14.51
CA SER A 104 -2.62 -6.32 -15.69
C SER A 104 -3.29 -4.94 -15.60
N ASP A 105 -4.21 -4.74 -14.65
CA ASP A 105 -4.85 -3.46 -14.38
C ASP A 105 -4.36 -2.80 -13.07
N TRP A 106 -3.41 -3.43 -12.36
CA TRP A 106 -2.98 -3.04 -11.01
C TRP A 106 -1.64 -2.33 -11.00
N TYR A 107 -1.58 -1.22 -10.26
CA TYR A 107 -0.40 -0.36 -10.13
C TYR A 107 0.05 -0.29 -8.68
N PRO A 108 1.22 -0.85 -8.33
CA PRO A 108 1.75 -0.78 -6.97
C PRO A 108 1.90 0.67 -6.51
N ILE A 109 1.31 0.99 -5.36
CA ILE A 109 1.42 2.30 -4.70
C ILE A 109 2.19 2.22 -3.38
N PHE A 110 2.12 1.06 -2.71
CA PHE A 110 2.96 0.71 -1.57
C PHE A 110 3.39 -0.75 -1.69
N GLN A 111 4.67 -1.02 -1.43
CA GLN A 111 5.27 -2.35 -1.44
C GLN A 111 5.59 -2.80 -0.02
N PHE A 112 5.54 -4.10 0.22
CA PHE A 112 5.90 -4.73 1.47
C PHE A 112 7.12 -5.67 1.28
N THR A 113 7.87 -5.88 2.35
CA THR A 113 9.08 -6.72 2.38
C THR A 113 8.82 -8.18 2.08
N ASN A 114 7.59 -8.66 2.33
CA ASN A 114 7.16 -10.01 2.01
C ASN A 114 6.81 -10.19 0.52
N GLY A 115 6.83 -9.12 -0.29
CA GLY A 115 6.51 -9.15 -1.72
C GLY A 115 5.08 -8.71 -2.04
N ASP A 116 4.23 -8.54 -1.03
CA ASP A 116 2.88 -8.02 -1.22
C ASP A 116 2.90 -6.53 -1.60
N ALA A 117 1.79 -6.04 -2.11
CA ALA A 117 1.63 -4.63 -2.42
C ALA A 117 0.19 -4.17 -2.24
N PHE A 118 0.02 -2.91 -1.87
CA PHE A 118 -1.21 -2.20 -2.17
C PHE A 118 -1.13 -1.67 -3.59
N CYS A 119 -2.15 -1.99 -4.38
CA CYS A 119 -2.24 -1.63 -5.78
C CYS A 119 -3.46 -0.76 -6.04
N LEU A 120 -3.30 0.27 -6.86
CA LEU A 120 -4.42 1.01 -7.43
C LEU A 120 -4.95 0.23 -8.64
N ASP A 121 -6.22 -0.13 -8.62
CA ASP A 121 -6.92 -0.78 -9.74
C ASP A 121 -7.40 0.28 -10.74
N LEU A 122 -6.89 0.23 -11.98
CA LEU A 122 -7.27 1.20 -13.01
C LEU A 122 -8.73 1.09 -13.47
N ARG A 123 -9.40 -0.02 -13.20
CA ARG A 123 -10.77 -0.26 -13.69
C ARG A 123 -11.77 0.62 -12.97
N ASP A 124 -11.56 0.86 -11.68
CA ASP A 124 -12.52 1.54 -10.82
C ASP A 124 -11.91 2.52 -9.79
N GLY A 125 -10.58 2.50 -9.60
CA GLY A 125 -9.87 3.39 -8.68
C GLY A 125 -9.82 2.91 -7.24
N HIS A 126 -10.27 1.68 -6.94
CA HIS A 126 -10.08 1.08 -5.63
C HIS A 126 -8.60 0.76 -5.39
N VAL A 127 -8.23 0.69 -4.12
CA VAL A 127 -6.97 0.13 -3.69
C VAL A 127 -7.22 -1.29 -3.21
N VAL A 128 -6.47 -2.23 -3.77
CA VAL A 128 -6.58 -3.66 -3.49
C VAL A 128 -5.26 -4.24 -3.02
N LEU A 129 -5.31 -5.36 -2.30
CA LEU A 129 -4.13 -6.11 -1.90
C LEU A 129 -3.71 -7.07 -3.02
N TYR A 130 -2.50 -6.86 -3.52
CA TYR A 130 -1.75 -7.85 -4.26
C TYR A 130 -1.00 -8.73 -3.26
N GLU A 131 -1.38 -10.01 -3.20
CA GLU A 131 -0.67 -11.05 -2.46
C GLU A 131 0.34 -11.73 -3.40
N HIS A 132 1.59 -11.83 -3.00
CA HIS A 132 2.65 -12.46 -3.80
C HIS A 132 2.48 -13.99 -3.88
N GLU A 133 2.00 -14.62 -2.81
CA GLU A 133 1.88 -16.07 -2.65
C GLU A 133 0.43 -16.56 -2.82
N VAL A 134 -0.23 -16.16 -3.91
CA VAL A 134 -1.67 -16.39 -4.20
C VAL A 134 -2.11 -17.87 -4.10
N PHE A 135 -1.20 -18.80 -4.37
CA PHE A 135 -1.48 -20.25 -4.41
C PHE A 135 -0.91 -21.03 -3.21
N GLU A 136 -0.34 -20.36 -2.22
CA GLU A 136 0.08 -21.02 -1.00
C GLU A 136 -1.10 -21.35 -0.08
N SER A 137 -0.88 -22.24 0.89
CA SER A 137 -1.94 -22.65 1.82
C SER A 137 -2.26 -21.52 2.81
N GLY A 138 -3.45 -20.93 2.72
CA GLY A 138 -3.88 -19.85 3.61
C GLY A 138 -5.24 -19.30 3.23
N VAL A 139 -5.62 -18.19 3.88
CA VAL A 139 -6.70 -17.34 3.38
C VAL A 139 -6.11 -16.53 2.24
N ASN A 140 -6.62 -16.70 1.03
CA ASN A 140 -6.20 -15.91 -0.12
C ASN A 140 -6.79 -14.51 0.01
N LEU A 141 -5.92 -13.50 0.09
CA LEU A 141 -6.26 -12.09 0.25
C LEU A 141 -6.06 -11.30 -1.05
N HIS A 142 -5.68 -11.96 -2.14
CA HIS A 142 -5.54 -11.35 -3.46
C HIS A 142 -6.85 -10.69 -3.89
N GLY A 143 -6.79 -9.39 -4.19
CA GLY A 143 -7.95 -8.60 -4.58
C GLY A 143 -8.81 -8.13 -3.41
N LEU A 144 -8.41 -8.37 -2.15
CA LEU A 144 -9.06 -7.78 -1.00
C LEU A 144 -9.07 -6.25 -1.15
N THR A 145 -10.25 -5.65 -1.07
CA THR A 145 -10.37 -4.19 -1.09
C THR A 145 -9.78 -3.61 0.19
N ILE A 146 -8.82 -2.71 0.05
CA ILE A 146 -8.15 -2.00 1.14
C ILE A 146 -8.71 -0.59 1.28
N ALA A 147 -9.07 0.05 0.17
CA ALA A 147 -9.74 1.34 0.19
C ALA A 147 -10.53 1.59 -1.10
N THR A 148 -11.50 2.50 -1.04
CA THR A 148 -12.31 2.90 -2.21
C THR A 148 -11.65 3.94 -3.10
N SER A 149 -10.55 4.53 -2.65
CA SER A 149 -9.72 5.46 -3.43
C SER A 149 -8.37 5.66 -2.76
N LEU A 150 -7.43 6.32 -3.45
CA LEU A 150 -6.18 6.77 -2.83
C LEU A 150 -6.41 7.69 -1.62
N ASN A 151 -7.38 8.61 -1.71
CA ASN A 151 -7.67 9.53 -0.60
C ASN A 151 -8.17 8.75 0.63
N ASP A 152 -9.05 7.78 0.40
CA ASP A 152 -9.59 6.90 1.42
C ASP A 152 -8.51 6.02 2.05
N LEU A 153 -7.57 5.50 1.25
CA LEU A 153 -6.42 4.74 1.74
C LEU A 153 -5.59 5.56 2.71
N PHE A 154 -5.13 6.74 2.29
CA PHE A 154 -4.28 7.57 3.14
C PHE A 154 -5.01 7.97 4.42
N ASP A 155 -6.28 8.38 4.35
CA ASP A 155 -7.07 8.78 5.53
C ASP A 155 -7.31 7.63 6.51
N LYS A 156 -7.64 6.42 6.03
CA LYS A 156 -7.91 5.27 6.90
C LYS A 156 -6.63 4.62 7.41
N TRP A 157 -5.66 4.35 6.55
CA TRP A 157 -4.44 3.64 6.93
C TRP A 157 -3.54 4.48 7.85
N SER A 158 -3.51 5.81 7.67
CA SER A 158 -2.78 6.68 8.60
C SER A 158 -3.35 6.68 10.02
N LYS A 159 -4.66 6.44 10.18
CA LYS A 159 -5.30 6.38 11.52
C LYS A 159 -4.85 5.16 12.32
N ILE A 160 -4.50 4.07 11.65
CA ILE A 160 -3.87 2.90 12.27
C ILE A 160 -2.34 2.93 12.12
N HIS A 161 -1.78 4.13 11.96
CA HIS A 161 -0.34 4.40 11.90
C HIS A 161 0.42 3.58 10.85
N PHE A 162 -0.18 3.41 9.66
CA PHE A 162 0.42 2.64 8.57
C PHE A 162 0.88 1.24 9.01
N ALA A 163 0.14 0.60 9.92
CA ALA A 163 0.46 -0.72 10.41
C ALA A 163 0.42 -1.75 9.27
N ASP A 164 1.38 -2.67 9.31
CA ASP A 164 1.37 -3.86 8.49
C ASP A 164 0.61 -4.96 9.26
N VAL A 165 -0.63 -5.24 8.82
CA VAL A 165 -1.57 -6.09 9.54
C VAL A 165 -1.53 -7.49 8.98
N TYR A 166 -1.26 -8.48 9.81
CA TYR A 166 -1.17 -9.87 9.36
C TYR A 166 -2.51 -10.44 8.85
N ASN A 167 -3.64 -10.07 9.49
CA ASN A 167 -4.98 -10.50 9.10
C ASN A 167 -5.75 -9.33 8.45
N TRP A 168 -5.40 -8.97 7.20
CA TRP A 168 -6.08 -7.86 6.51
C TRP A 168 -7.58 -8.09 6.32
N ASP A 169 -8.02 -9.35 6.20
CA ASP A 169 -9.44 -9.73 6.13
C ASP A 169 -10.24 -9.45 7.41
N GLU A 170 -9.59 -9.45 8.58
CA GLU A 170 -10.24 -9.15 9.86
C GLU A 170 -10.38 -7.64 10.13
N ILE A 171 -9.61 -6.80 9.44
CA ILE A 171 -9.66 -5.34 9.57
C ILE A 171 -10.38 -4.67 8.41
N CYS A 172 -10.59 -5.34 7.28
CA CYS A 172 -11.30 -4.80 6.13
C CYS A 172 -12.78 -5.23 6.08
N ASN A 173 -13.62 -4.37 5.51
CA ASN A 173 -14.97 -4.68 5.08
C ASN A 173 -15.13 -4.40 3.57
N GLU A 174 -16.36 -4.38 3.06
CA GLU A 174 -16.64 -4.14 1.62
C GLU A 174 -16.12 -2.77 1.11
N GLU A 175 -15.88 -1.81 2.00
CA GLU A 175 -15.36 -0.46 1.70
C GLU A 175 -13.88 -0.28 2.06
N GLY A 176 -13.16 -1.36 2.36
CA GLY A 176 -11.75 -1.33 2.76
C GLY A 176 -11.52 -1.32 4.27
N ILE A 177 -10.43 -0.70 4.73
CA ILE A 177 -10.03 -0.66 6.15
C ILE A 177 -11.17 -0.11 7.03
N ASP A 178 -11.66 -0.94 7.93
CA ASP A 178 -12.65 -0.58 8.95
C ASP A 178 -11.93 -0.11 10.23
N ILE A 179 -11.78 1.21 10.36
CA ILE A 179 -11.20 1.85 11.53
C ILE A 179 -11.99 1.60 12.83
N HIS A 180 -13.22 1.09 12.74
CA HIS A 180 -14.07 0.77 13.89
C HIS A 180 -14.02 -0.71 14.28
N SER A 181 -13.33 -1.55 13.50
CA SER A 181 -13.14 -2.96 13.84
C SER A 181 -12.34 -3.12 15.15
N GLU A 182 -12.61 -4.21 15.89
CA GLU A 182 -11.88 -4.51 17.13
C GLU A 182 -10.37 -4.63 16.91
N LEU A 183 -9.95 -5.10 15.72
CA LEU A 183 -8.55 -5.23 15.36
C LEU A 183 -7.93 -3.86 15.08
N ALA A 184 -8.59 -2.97 14.32
CA ALA A 184 -8.10 -1.61 14.07
C ALA A 184 -7.88 -0.83 15.36
N GLN A 185 -8.78 -0.96 16.34
CA GLN A 185 -8.68 -0.27 17.63
C GLN A 185 -7.45 -0.67 18.45
N LYS A 186 -6.73 -1.76 18.10
CA LYS A 186 -5.45 -2.11 18.74
C LYS A 186 -4.27 -1.31 18.21
N TYR A 187 -4.44 -0.65 17.07
CA TYR A 187 -3.42 0.14 16.39
C TYR A 187 -3.64 1.66 16.54
N ILE A 188 -4.75 2.10 17.15
CA ILE A 188 -5.09 3.50 17.45
C ILE A 188 -4.74 3.81 18.91
#